data_AF-A0A813RSE1-F1
#
_entry.id   AF-A0A813RSE1-F1
#
_cell.length_a   1.000
_cell.length_b   1.000
_cell.length_c   1.000
_cell.angle_alpha   90.00
_cell.angle_beta   90.00
_cell.angle_gamma   90.00
#
_symmetry.space_group_name_H-M   'P 1'
#
loop_
_entity.id
_entity.type
_entity.pdbx_description
1 polymer ?
#
loop_
_entity_poly.entity_id
_entity_poly.type
_entity_poly.pdbx_seq_one_letter_code
_entity_poly.pdbx_strand_id
1 'polypeptide(L)'
;MVSTNNPWHLLHEQLMQIEDKMNPSAPYEKFMRNIVYDNQWLEFDIEILIPDKVPSAIVVQKINQSIVITNFVHKDGLLHPFDIILSLNDMNFVDMPKEVAQCILNAHQGKLIKFRIRRLQPTALETIELNLQKNSFFDSAKLGFTLDGGVRKAQETDPGLFVVGIKPRGRAANNGRLRIGDRLIQISSTHVTVNLQCLELDQALKLIKRMRNESTSVTLVIAHQTQN
;
A
#
# COMPACT_ATOMS: atom_id res chain seq x y z
N MET A 1 -36.43 1.94 -14.76
CA MET A 1 -35.24 2.01 -15.64
C MET A 1 -34.13 2.64 -14.84
N VAL A 2 -33.23 1.83 -14.27
CA VAL A 2 -32.07 2.33 -13.52
C VAL A 2 -30.97 2.59 -14.54
N SER A 3 -30.43 3.81 -14.54
CA SER A 3 -29.40 4.29 -15.46
C SER A 3 -28.21 3.34 -15.52
N THR A 4 -27.95 2.77 -16.71
CA THR A 4 -26.88 1.83 -17.03
C THR A 4 -25.57 2.52 -17.45
N ASN A 5 -25.38 3.81 -17.18
CA ASN A 5 -24.17 4.52 -17.59
C ASN A 5 -23.02 4.40 -16.58
N ASN A 6 -22.76 3.18 -16.08
CA ASN A 6 -21.51 2.89 -15.38
C ASN A 6 -20.52 2.29 -16.40
N PRO A 7 -19.55 3.07 -16.92
CA PRO A 7 -18.59 2.59 -17.93
C PRO A 7 -17.75 1.39 -17.44
N TRP A 8 -17.69 1.16 -16.12
CA TRP A 8 -17.01 0.04 -15.49
C TRP A 8 -17.77 -1.28 -15.59
N HIS A 9 -19.10 -1.23 -15.68
CA HIS A 9 -19.92 -2.44 -15.81
C HIS A 9 -19.76 -3.07 -17.20
N LEU A 10 -19.75 -2.24 -18.25
CA LEU A 10 -19.55 -2.68 -19.63
C LEU A 10 -18.13 -3.20 -19.85
N LEU A 11 -17.13 -2.55 -19.26
CA LEU A 11 -15.72 -2.99 -19.32
C LEU A 11 -15.52 -4.33 -18.58
N HIS A 12 -16.18 -4.51 -17.43
CA HIS A 12 -16.11 -5.77 -16.68
C HIS A 12 -16.72 -6.93 -17.48
N GLU A 13 -17.88 -6.74 -18.11
CA GLU A 13 -18.46 -7.77 -18.99
C GLU A 13 -17.58 -8.07 -20.21
N GLN A 14 -16.92 -7.05 -20.76
CA GLN A 14 -15.98 -7.22 -21.87
C GLN A 14 -14.72 -7.99 -21.45
N LEU A 15 -14.20 -7.76 -20.24
CA LEU A 15 -13.02 -8.47 -19.71
C LEU A 15 -13.33 -9.92 -19.32
N MET A 16 -14.52 -10.20 -18.80
CA MET A 16 -14.96 -11.57 -18.47
C MET A 16 -15.16 -12.46 -19.70
N GLN A 17 -15.34 -11.89 -20.89
CA GLN A 17 -15.41 -12.63 -22.16
C GLN A 17 -14.02 -12.96 -22.75
N ILE A 18 -12.95 -12.38 -22.21
CA ILE A 18 -11.57 -12.51 -22.73
C ILE A 18 -10.76 -13.59 -21.98
N GLU A 19 -11.25 -14.09 -20.83
CA GLU A 19 -10.50 -15.01 -19.95
C GLU A 19 -10.12 -16.37 -20.57
N ASP A 20 -10.68 -16.78 -21.70
CA ASP A 20 -10.36 -18.09 -22.31
C ASP A 20 -9.10 -18.10 -23.19
N LYS A 21 -8.55 -16.94 -23.57
CA LYS A 21 -7.35 -16.89 -24.41
C LYS A 21 -6.53 -15.64 -24.12
N MET A 22 -5.51 -15.74 -23.26
CA MET A 22 -4.15 -15.16 -23.42
C MET A 22 -3.48 -14.83 -22.08
N ASN A 23 -2.25 -15.33 -21.95
CA ASN A 23 -1.06 -14.73 -21.34
C ASN A 23 -1.24 -13.54 -20.35
N PRO A 24 -0.87 -13.68 -19.05
CA PRO A 24 -1.30 -12.79 -17.97
C PRO A 24 -0.61 -11.41 -17.85
N SER A 25 0.11 -10.90 -18.84
CA SER A 25 0.97 -9.70 -18.66
C SER A 25 0.59 -8.43 -19.43
N ALA A 26 -0.27 -8.48 -20.47
CA ALA A 26 -0.41 -7.35 -21.40
C ALA A 26 -1.63 -6.40 -21.22
N PRO A 27 -2.85 -6.85 -20.85
CA PRO A 27 -4.02 -5.95 -20.84
C PRO A 27 -4.04 -4.96 -19.66
N TYR A 28 -3.48 -5.36 -18.52
CA TYR A 28 -3.54 -4.60 -17.27
C TYR A 28 -2.63 -3.36 -17.26
N GLU A 29 -1.40 -3.47 -17.77
CA GLU A 29 -0.47 -2.33 -17.82
C GLU A 29 -1.02 -1.16 -18.67
N LYS A 30 -1.68 -1.48 -19.78
CA LYS A 30 -2.28 -0.46 -20.66
C LYS A 30 -3.42 0.30 -19.97
N PHE A 31 -4.13 -0.37 -19.07
CA PHE A 31 -5.20 0.24 -18.28
C PHE A 31 -4.65 1.16 -17.17
N MET A 32 -3.58 0.73 -16.50
CA MET A 32 -2.92 1.51 -15.45
C MET A 32 -2.24 2.79 -15.95
N ARG A 33 -1.78 2.82 -17.22
CA ARG A 33 -1.09 4.00 -17.80
C ARG A 33 -1.93 5.27 -17.87
N ASN A 34 -3.25 5.18 -17.85
CA ASN A 34 -4.15 6.34 -17.97
C ASN A 34 -4.72 6.80 -16.62
N ILE A 35 -4.31 6.20 -15.51
CA ILE A 35 -4.72 6.66 -14.18
C ILE A 35 -3.73 7.71 -13.70
N VAL A 36 -4.22 8.92 -13.45
CA VAL A 36 -3.43 9.96 -12.77
C VAL A 36 -3.32 9.57 -11.31
N TYR A 37 -2.10 9.28 -10.85
CA TYR A 37 -1.86 8.88 -9.47
C TYR A 37 -1.91 10.13 -8.55
N ASP A 38 -3.08 10.48 -7.99
CA ASP A 38 -3.16 11.51 -6.92
C ASP A 38 -2.55 11.04 -5.58
N ASN A 39 -2.19 9.75 -5.48
CA ASN A 39 -1.38 9.19 -4.39
C ASN A 39 0.11 9.51 -4.60
N GLN A 40 0.45 10.80 -4.58
CA GLN A 40 1.76 11.29 -4.99
C GLN A 40 2.83 11.00 -3.94
N TRP A 41 3.99 10.56 -4.41
CA TRP A 41 5.21 10.55 -3.62
C TRP A 41 5.81 11.96 -3.62
N LEU A 42 5.77 12.62 -2.47
CA LEU A 42 6.33 13.95 -2.31
C LEU A 42 7.69 13.85 -1.61
N GLU A 43 8.62 14.69 -2.04
CA GLU A 43 9.92 14.84 -1.40
C GLU A 43 9.90 16.00 -0.41
N PHE A 44 10.52 15.79 0.74
CA PHE A 44 10.61 16.77 1.81
C PHE A 44 12.05 16.89 2.28
N ASP A 45 12.54 18.11 2.37
CA ASP A 45 13.76 18.42 3.11
C ASP A 45 13.35 18.79 4.54
N ILE A 46 13.82 18.03 5.52
CA ILE A 46 13.51 18.23 6.93
C ILE A 46 14.79 18.24 7.77
N GLU A 47 14.80 18.99 8.86
CA GLU A 47 15.87 18.98 9.85
C GLU A 47 15.34 18.40 11.15
N ILE A 48 15.99 17.35 11.65
CA ILE A 48 15.57 16.67 12.87
C ILE A 48 16.77 16.41 13.78
N LEU A 49 16.52 16.43 15.08
CA LEU A 49 17.47 15.96 16.07
C LEU A 49 17.26 14.45 16.25
N ILE A 50 18.26 13.63 15.90
CA ILE A 50 18.19 12.20 16.26
C ILE A 50 18.33 12.10 17.79
N PRO A 51 17.38 11.44 18.49
CA PRO A 51 17.48 11.20 19.93
C PRO A 51 18.84 10.61 20.32
N ASP A 52 19.51 11.22 21.30
CA ASP A 52 20.80 10.73 21.81
C ASP A 52 20.60 9.49 22.69
N LYS A 53 21.52 8.53 22.59
CA LYS A 53 21.58 7.31 23.43
C LYS A 53 20.28 6.50 23.48
N VAL A 54 19.46 6.56 22.44
CA VAL A 54 18.28 5.70 22.29
C VAL A 54 18.65 4.56 21.33
N PRO A 55 18.80 3.31 21.81
CA PRO A 55 18.96 2.17 20.93
C PRO A 55 17.79 2.13 19.95
N SER A 56 18.08 1.92 18.66
CA SER A 56 17.04 1.84 17.64
C SER A 56 16.18 3.11 17.52
N ALA A 57 16.77 4.30 17.78
CA ALA A 57 16.11 5.59 17.63
C ALA A 57 15.39 5.73 16.28
N ILE A 58 16.08 5.37 15.19
CA ILE A 58 15.52 5.19 13.86
C ILE A 58 15.81 3.74 13.45
N VAL A 59 14.78 2.99 13.07
CA VAL A 59 14.92 1.65 12.49
C VAL A 59 14.51 1.70 11.04
N VAL A 60 15.34 1.09 10.19
CA VAL A 60 15.09 1.04 8.75
C VAL A 60 15.05 -0.38 8.21
N GLN A 61 14.44 -0.52 7.04
CA GLN A 61 14.42 -1.74 6.25
C GLN A 61 14.76 -1.39 4.79
N LYS A 62 15.57 -2.24 4.13
CA LYS A 62 15.76 -2.14 2.68
C LYS A 62 14.55 -2.74 1.97
N ILE A 63 13.95 -1.96 1.08
CA ILE A 63 12.81 -2.31 0.26
C ILE A 63 13.14 -1.87 -1.17
N ASN A 64 13.39 -2.83 -2.06
CA ASN A 64 14.00 -2.58 -3.37
C ASN A 64 15.29 -1.76 -3.24
N GLN A 65 15.37 -0.64 -3.95
CA GLN A 65 16.46 0.33 -3.93
C GLN A 65 16.25 1.43 -2.88
N SER A 66 15.26 1.31 -1.99
CA SER A 66 14.90 2.34 -1.02
C SER A 66 15.19 1.87 0.41
N ILE A 67 15.68 2.80 1.24
CA ILE A 67 15.76 2.63 2.69
C ILE A 67 14.50 3.23 3.30
N VAL A 68 13.68 2.40 3.94
CA VAL A 68 12.37 2.78 4.48
C VAL A 68 12.41 2.77 5.99
N ILE A 69 11.92 3.84 6.61
CA ILE A 69 11.78 3.95 8.06
C ILE A 69 10.63 3.05 8.52
N THR A 70 10.90 2.14 9.45
CA THR A 70 9.88 1.28 10.05
C THR A 70 9.51 1.74 11.46
N ASN A 71 10.43 2.41 12.14
CA ASN A 71 10.20 2.96 13.47
C ASN A 71 11.05 4.20 13.70
N PHE A 72 10.50 5.16 14.45
CA PHE A 72 11.22 6.35 14.90
C PHE A 72 10.76 6.77 16.30
N VAL A 73 11.70 7.03 17.20
CA VAL A 73 11.44 7.34 18.61
C VAL A 73 11.64 8.84 18.87
N HIS A 74 10.82 9.68 18.26
CA HIS A 74 10.79 11.12 18.54
C HIS A 74 9.39 11.70 18.30
N LYS A 75 9.09 12.84 18.92
CA LYS A 75 7.74 13.43 18.96
C LYS A 75 7.61 14.74 18.18
N ASP A 76 8.59 15.09 17.34
CA ASP A 76 8.48 16.27 16.47
C ASP A 76 7.43 16.12 15.36
N GLY A 77 7.02 14.88 15.06
CA GLY A 77 6.06 14.57 14.00
C GLY A 77 6.60 14.86 12.60
N LEU A 78 7.92 14.99 12.42
CA LEU A 78 8.52 15.29 11.12
C LEU A 78 8.78 14.02 10.32
N LEU A 79 9.34 12.99 10.96
CA LEU A 79 9.49 11.65 10.40
C LEU A 79 8.33 10.74 10.79
N HIS A 80 7.91 9.91 9.84
CA HIS A 80 6.87 8.92 10.02
C HIS A 80 7.34 7.54 9.54
N PRO A 81 6.78 6.45 10.08
CA PRO A 81 6.90 5.14 9.45
C PRO A 81 6.50 5.22 7.97
N PHE A 82 7.18 4.44 7.14
CA PHE A 82 7.06 4.38 5.67
C PHE A 82 7.66 5.55 4.89
N ASP A 83 8.31 6.49 5.58
CA ASP A 83 9.19 7.45 4.90
C ASP A 83 10.37 6.73 4.25
N ILE A 84 10.65 7.11 3.01
CA ILE A 84 11.84 6.67 2.28
C ILE A 84 12.94 7.69 2.50
N ILE A 85 14.10 7.26 2.99
CA ILE A 85 15.27 8.11 3.12
C ILE A 85 15.97 8.19 1.75
N LEU A 86 16.07 9.40 1.20
CA LEU A 86 16.82 9.67 -0.03
C LEU A 86 18.25 10.11 0.28
N SER A 87 18.41 11.02 1.24
CA SER A 87 19.74 11.42 1.74
C SER A 87 19.71 11.87 3.19
N LEU A 88 20.88 11.82 3.83
CA LEU A 88 21.16 12.36 5.15
C LEU A 88 22.40 13.26 5.03
N ASN A 89 22.22 14.56 5.23
CA ASN A 89 23.19 15.59 4.85
C ASN A 89 23.60 15.37 3.38
N ASP A 90 24.89 15.14 3.11
CA ASP A 90 25.43 14.88 1.77
C ASP A 90 25.53 13.38 1.41
N MET A 91 25.09 12.48 2.31
CA MET A 91 25.16 11.03 2.08
C MET A 91 23.90 10.54 1.36
N ASN A 92 24.09 9.85 0.22
CA ASN A 92 23.01 9.23 -0.55
C ASN A 92 22.60 7.89 0.06
N PHE A 93 21.29 7.66 0.25
CA PHE A 93 20.71 6.44 0.80
C PHE A 93 20.05 5.54 -0.27
N VAL A 94 19.97 5.99 -1.52
CA VAL A 94 19.44 5.20 -2.63
C VAL A 94 20.33 3.98 -2.90
N ASP A 95 19.70 2.81 -2.97
CA ASP A 95 20.29 1.47 -3.10
C ASP A 95 21.30 1.08 -2.01
N MET A 96 21.37 1.85 -0.92
CA MET A 96 22.26 1.57 0.20
C MET A 96 21.92 0.21 0.85
N PRO A 97 22.91 -0.58 1.29
CA PRO A 97 22.66 -1.75 2.13
C PRO A 97 22.02 -1.35 3.46
N LYS A 98 21.08 -2.16 3.97
CA LYS A 98 20.34 -1.87 5.21
C LYS A 98 21.29 -1.65 6.39
N GLU A 99 22.31 -2.49 6.51
CA GLU A 99 23.25 -2.48 7.62
C GLU A 99 24.08 -1.19 7.63
N VAL A 100 24.50 -0.73 6.45
CA VAL A 100 25.24 0.52 6.28
C VAL A 100 24.35 1.71 6.64
N ALA A 101 23.11 1.74 6.13
CA ALA A 101 22.14 2.79 6.46
C ALA A 101 21.89 2.86 7.97
N GLN A 102 21.70 1.71 8.63
CA GLN A 102 21.49 1.64 10.07
C GLN A 102 22.73 2.11 10.86
N CYS A 103 23.94 1.76 10.42
CA CYS A 103 25.19 2.24 11.02
C CYS A 103 25.33 3.76 10.93
N ILE A 104 25.02 4.36 9.77
CA ILE A 104 25.08 5.81 9.57
C ILE A 104 24.09 6.51 10.51
N LEU A 105 22.84 6.04 10.58
CA LEU A 105 21.82 6.62 11.46
C LEU A 105 22.25 6.57 12.94
N ASN A 106 22.80 5.44 13.37
CA ASN A 106 23.29 5.27 14.75
C ASN A 106 24.48 6.20 15.06
N ALA A 107 25.39 6.43 14.10
CA ALA A 107 26.53 7.34 14.27
C ALA A 107 26.16 8.84 14.35
N HIS A 108 24.91 9.17 14.02
CA HIS A 108 24.37 10.53 14.06
C HIS A 108 23.40 10.76 15.22
N GLN A 109 23.30 9.84 16.18
CA GLN A 109 22.56 10.07 17.43
C GLN A 109 23.07 11.32 18.17
N GLY A 110 22.14 12.10 18.71
CA GLY A 110 22.42 13.36 19.39
C GLY A 110 22.78 14.53 18.48
N LYS A 111 22.68 14.37 17.15
CA LYS A 111 23.00 15.44 16.18
C LYS A 111 21.74 15.91 15.46
N LEU A 112 21.71 17.22 15.18
CA LEU A 112 20.78 17.80 14.21
C LEU A 112 21.26 17.43 12.81
N ILE A 113 20.40 16.83 12.01
CA ILE A 113 20.72 16.38 10.66
C ILE A 113 19.63 16.78 9.67
N LYS A 114 20.03 17.02 8.43
CA LYS A 114 19.12 17.31 7.34
C LYS A 114 18.80 16.03 6.58
N PHE A 115 17.57 15.60 6.63
CA PHE A 115 17.09 14.53 5.76
C PHE A 115 16.45 15.10 4.51
N ARG A 116 16.70 14.43 3.39
CA ARG A 116 15.75 14.41 2.27
C ARG A 116 14.99 13.10 2.32
N ILE A 117 13.68 13.17 2.51
CA ILE A 117 12.80 12.01 2.51
C ILE A 117 11.82 12.06 1.35
N ARG A 118 11.26 10.90 1.01
CA ARG A 118 10.12 10.77 0.12
C ARG A 118 9.00 10.05 0.85
N ARG A 119 7.82 10.69 0.92
CA ARG A 119 6.64 10.18 1.64
C ARG A 119 5.46 10.08 0.69
N LEU A 120 4.72 8.98 0.80
CA LEU A 120 3.44 8.84 0.12
C LEU A 120 2.40 9.75 0.78
N GLN A 121 1.70 10.54 -0.03
CA GLN A 121 0.54 11.31 0.41
C GLN A 121 -0.71 10.74 -0.28
N PRO A 122 -1.37 9.73 0.32
CA PRO A 122 -2.58 9.19 -0.27
C PRO A 122 -3.70 10.23 -0.20
N THR A 123 -4.37 10.43 -1.32
CA THR A 123 -5.57 11.27 -1.42
C THR A 123 -6.82 10.42 -1.40
N ALA A 124 -7.98 11.01 -1.09
CA ALA A 124 -9.26 10.32 -1.11
C ALA A 124 -9.27 9.00 -0.32
N LEU A 125 -8.77 9.08 0.93
CA LEU A 125 -8.78 7.95 1.85
C LEU A 125 -10.20 7.58 2.25
N GLU A 126 -10.50 6.29 2.21
CA GLU A 126 -11.78 5.75 2.59
C GLU A 126 -11.62 4.49 3.45
N THR A 127 -12.43 4.39 4.50
CA THR A 127 -12.49 3.22 5.38
C THR A 127 -13.70 2.37 5.03
N ILE A 128 -13.46 1.11 4.69
CA ILE A 128 -14.48 0.13 4.28
C ILE A 128 -14.49 -1.04 5.25
N GLU A 129 -15.63 -1.28 5.89
CA GLU A 129 -15.85 -2.49 6.68
C GLU A 129 -16.49 -3.60 5.84
N LEU A 130 -15.88 -4.78 5.85
CA LEU A 130 -16.38 -5.99 5.24
C LEU A 130 -16.77 -6.98 6.33
N ASN A 131 -18.07 -7.19 6.52
CA ASN A 131 -18.58 -8.25 7.37
C ASN A 131 -18.25 -9.62 6.75
N LEU A 132 -17.74 -10.56 7.54
CA LEU A 132 -17.29 -11.90 7.15
C LEU A 132 -18.18 -13.04 7.65
N GLN A 133 -19.27 -12.75 8.37
CA GLN A 133 -20.20 -13.77 8.86
C GLN A 133 -20.69 -14.65 7.71
N LYS A 134 -20.71 -15.97 7.94
CA LYS A 134 -21.08 -16.97 6.94
C LYS A 134 -22.57 -16.82 6.63
N ASN A 135 -22.88 -16.23 5.47
CA ASN A 135 -24.23 -16.06 4.99
C ASN A 135 -24.38 -16.85 3.68
N SER A 136 -25.42 -17.65 3.55
CA SER A 136 -25.71 -18.54 2.41
C SER A 136 -25.86 -17.82 1.07
N PHE A 137 -25.97 -16.48 1.09
CA PHE A 137 -26.15 -15.62 -0.08
C PHE A 137 -24.85 -15.24 -0.80
N PHE A 138 -23.69 -15.38 -0.15
CA PHE A 138 -22.41 -15.01 -0.75
C PHE A 138 -21.58 -16.25 -1.07
N ASP A 139 -21.23 -16.40 -2.35
CA ASP A 139 -20.63 -17.60 -2.91
C ASP A 139 -19.12 -17.74 -2.62
N SER A 140 -18.65 -17.30 -1.45
CA SER A 140 -17.31 -17.63 -0.95
C SER A 140 -17.03 -17.08 0.44
N ALA A 141 -16.32 -17.87 1.25
CA ALA A 141 -15.61 -17.45 2.47
C ALA A 141 -14.44 -16.47 2.20
N LYS A 142 -14.48 -15.70 1.11
CA LYS A 142 -13.41 -14.81 0.63
C LYS A 142 -13.90 -13.35 0.64
N LEU A 143 -12.98 -12.39 0.70
CA LEU A 143 -13.30 -10.97 0.68
C LEU A 143 -13.85 -10.48 -0.67
N GLY A 144 -13.53 -11.19 -1.75
CA GLY A 144 -14.07 -10.90 -3.08
C GLY A 144 -13.33 -9.82 -3.86
N PHE A 145 -12.03 -9.65 -3.63
CA PHE A 145 -11.15 -8.82 -4.46
C PHE A 145 -9.78 -9.51 -4.65
N THR A 146 -9.05 -9.06 -5.66
CA THR A 146 -7.69 -9.52 -6.02
C THR A 146 -6.74 -8.34 -5.93
N LEU A 147 -5.52 -8.58 -5.44
CA LEU A 147 -4.45 -7.58 -5.35
C LEU A 147 -3.30 -7.92 -6.30
N ASP A 148 -2.62 -6.88 -6.79
CA ASP A 148 -1.33 -6.95 -7.46
C ASP A 148 -0.40 -5.82 -6.97
N GLY A 149 0.85 -5.84 -7.41
CA GLY A 149 1.89 -4.88 -7.06
C GLY A 149 2.75 -5.39 -5.91
N GLY A 150 3.00 -4.52 -4.93
CA GLY A 150 3.93 -4.77 -3.84
C GLY A 150 5.38 -4.62 -4.28
N VAL A 151 6.29 -4.75 -3.31
CA VAL A 151 7.66 -4.27 -3.49
C VAL A 151 8.45 -5.01 -4.57
N ARG A 152 8.24 -6.30 -4.84
CA ARG A 152 9.10 -7.08 -5.76
C ARG A 152 9.09 -6.68 -7.24
N LYS A 153 8.17 -5.83 -7.71
CA LYS A 153 8.21 -5.35 -9.08
C LYS A 153 9.24 -4.21 -9.19
N ALA A 154 10.50 -4.58 -9.39
CA ALA A 154 11.65 -3.68 -9.52
C ALA A 154 11.54 -2.61 -10.62
N GLN A 155 10.52 -2.67 -11.49
CA GLN A 155 10.23 -1.70 -12.54
C GLN A 155 9.08 -0.73 -12.20
N GLU A 156 8.33 -0.96 -11.13
CA GLU A 156 7.20 -0.09 -10.75
C GLU A 156 7.70 1.08 -9.89
N THR A 157 7.39 2.29 -10.33
CA THR A 157 7.69 3.55 -9.63
C THR A 157 6.94 3.71 -8.30
N ASP A 158 5.98 2.82 -8.03
CA ASP A 158 5.12 2.88 -6.86
C ASP A 158 4.95 1.49 -6.19
N PRO A 159 5.60 1.21 -5.04
CA PRO A 159 5.58 -0.10 -4.36
C PRO A 159 4.25 -0.40 -3.62
N GLY A 160 3.12 0.08 -4.14
CA GLY A 160 1.79 -0.07 -3.55
C GLY A 160 1.12 -1.41 -3.85
N LEU A 161 0.09 -1.74 -3.08
CA LEU A 161 -0.82 -2.86 -3.36
C LEU A 161 -2.11 -2.30 -3.94
N PHE A 162 -2.49 -2.78 -5.12
CA PHE A 162 -3.62 -2.25 -5.86
C PHE A 162 -4.69 -3.31 -6.09
N VAL A 163 -5.95 -2.91 -6.03
CA VAL A 163 -7.07 -3.77 -6.37
C VAL A 163 -7.12 -3.92 -7.89
N VAL A 164 -6.97 -5.16 -8.37
CA VAL A 164 -6.96 -5.47 -9.82
C VAL A 164 -8.21 -6.18 -10.29
N GLY A 165 -9.01 -6.67 -9.35
CA GLY A 165 -10.23 -7.39 -9.65
C GLY A 165 -11.16 -7.39 -8.46
N ILE A 166 -12.45 -7.36 -8.75
CA ILE A 166 -13.52 -7.49 -7.77
C ILE A 166 -14.42 -8.64 -8.23
N LYS A 167 -14.57 -9.65 -7.38
CA LYS A 167 -15.36 -10.83 -7.68
C LYS A 167 -16.85 -10.46 -7.66
N PRO A 168 -17.60 -10.68 -8.75
CA PRO A 168 -19.05 -10.50 -8.76
C PRO A 168 -19.71 -11.29 -7.64
N ARG A 169 -20.72 -10.70 -6.99
CA ARG A 169 -21.43 -11.30 -5.84
C ARG A 169 -20.52 -11.63 -4.64
N GLY A 170 -19.29 -11.11 -4.61
CA GLY A 170 -18.39 -11.15 -3.46
C GLY A 170 -18.70 -10.06 -2.43
N ARG A 171 -18.09 -10.15 -1.24
CA ARG A 171 -18.33 -9.19 -0.15
C ARG A 171 -17.90 -7.77 -0.51
N ALA A 172 -16.74 -7.62 -1.13
CA ALA A 172 -16.27 -6.32 -1.64
C ALA A 172 -17.21 -5.74 -2.70
N ALA A 173 -17.66 -6.56 -3.66
CA ALA A 173 -18.62 -6.14 -4.68
C ALA A 173 -19.97 -5.71 -4.07
N ASN A 174 -20.46 -6.46 -3.08
CA ASN A 174 -21.72 -6.16 -2.40
C ASN A 174 -21.65 -4.90 -1.54
N ASN A 175 -20.49 -4.65 -0.91
CA ASN A 175 -20.25 -3.39 -0.23
C ASN A 175 -20.21 -2.22 -1.23
N GLY A 176 -19.68 -2.44 -2.44
CA GLY A 176 -19.76 -1.52 -3.57
C GLY A 176 -18.83 -0.30 -3.49
N ARG A 177 -18.09 -0.15 -2.38
CA ARG A 177 -17.20 1.00 -2.15
C ARG A 177 -15.80 0.77 -2.69
N LEU A 178 -15.32 -0.48 -2.66
CA LEU A 178 -14.03 -0.86 -3.25
C LEU A 178 -14.12 -0.88 -4.78
N ARG A 179 -13.10 -0.36 -5.46
CA ARG A 179 -13.01 -0.25 -6.92
C ARG A 179 -11.68 -0.80 -7.41
N ILE A 180 -11.66 -1.23 -8.67
CA ILE A 180 -10.41 -1.56 -9.36
C ILE A 180 -9.58 -0.28 -9.48
N GLY A 181 -8.28 -0.37 -9.21
CA GLY A 181 -7.35 0.76 -9.13
C GLY A 181 -7.13 1.26 -7.69
N ASP A 182 -8.04 0.99 -6.76
CA ASP A 182 -7.87 1.46 -5.39
C ASP A 182 -6.59 0.91 -4.76
N ARG A 183 -5.89 1.78 -4.04
CA ARG A 183 -4.67 1.43 -3.32
C ARG A 183 -5.01 0.98 -1.91
N LEU A 184 -4.57 -0.22 -1.54
CA LEU A 184 -4.78 -0.74 -0.20
C LEU A 184 -3.67 -0.26 0.75
N ILE A 185 -4.05 0.53 1.76
CA ILE A 185 -3.11 1.16 2.70
C ILE A 185 -3.00 0.36 3.99
N GLN A 186 -4.12 -0.08 4.54
CA GLN A 186 -4.17 -0.73 5.85
C GLN A 186 -5.28 -1.78 5.89
N ILE A 187 -5.08 -2.82 6.69
CA ILE A 187 -6.12 -3.75 7.10
C ILE A 187 -6.18 -3.81 8.62
N SER A 188 -7.40 -3.82 9.16
CA SER A 188 -7.68 -3.94 10.58
C SER A 188 -8.67 -5.06 10.82
N SER A 189 -8.44 -5.80 11.91
CA SER A 189 -9.40 -6.72 12.51
C SER A 189 -9.69 -6.28 13.94
N THR A 190 -10.52 -7.03 14.67
CA THR A 190 -10.83 -6.76 16.08
C THR A 190 -9.61 -6.74 17.00
N HIS A 191 -8.52 -7.40 16.60
CA HIS A 191 -7.36 -7.60 17.45
C HIS A 191 -6.10 -6.89 16.96
N VAL A 192 -5.98 -6.68 15.64
CA VAL A 192 -4.73 -6.24 15.03
C VAL A 192 -5.02 -5.25 13.92
N THR A 193 -4.20 -4.21 13.82
CA THR A 193 -4.14 -3.30 12.68
C THR A 193 -2.77 -3.43 12.03
N VAL A 194 -2.74 -3.61 10.72
CA VAL A 194 -1.53 -3.79 9.93
C VAL A 194 -1.53 -2.82 8.77
N ASN A 195 -0.49 -1.99 8.70
CA ASN A 195 -0.22 -1.19 7.53
C ASN A 195 0.37 -2.09 6.43
N LEU A 196 -0.19 -1.99 5.23
CA LEU A 196 0.15 -2.84 4.10
C LEU A 196 1.13 -2.16 3.12
N GLN A 197 1.47 -0.89 3.35
CA GLN A 197 2.44 -0.18 2.55
C GLN A 197 3.81 -0.85 2.64
N CYS A 198 4.50 -0.88 1.51
CA CYS A 198 5.83 -1.45 1.38
C CYS A 198 5.92 -2.95 1.75
N LEU A 199 4.81 -3.70 1.71
CA LEU A 199 4.83 -5.16 1.82
C LEU A 199 4.99 -5.82 0.46
N GLU A 200 5.56 -7.03 0.47
CA GLU A 200 5.46 -7.93 -0.67
C GLU A 200 4.02 -8.42 -0.83
N LEU A 201 3.57 -8.62 -2.08
CA LEU A 201 2.23 -9.12 -2.39
C LEU A 201 1.91 -10.42 -1.64
N ASP A 202 2.82 -11.39 -1.64
CA ASP A 202 2.62 -12.67 -0.95
C ASP A 202 2.47 -12.51 0.56
N GLN A 203 3.21 -11.58 1.17
CA GLN A 203 3.13 -11.31 2.60
C GLN A 203 1.79 -10.66 2.95
N ALA A 204 1.37 -9.66 2.17
CA ALA A 204 0.07 -9.01 2.33
C ALA A 204 -1.08 -10.01 2.17
N LEU A 205 -1.03 -10.87 1.14
CA LEU A 205 -2.05 -11.89 0.92
C LEU A 205 -2.12 -12.91 2.07
N LYS A 206 -0.98 -13.31 2.65
CA LYS A 206 -0.95 -14.19 3.83
C LYS A 206 -1.60 -13.51 5.04
N LEU A 207 -1.29 -12.24 5.31
CA LEU A 207 -1.86 -11.47 6.41
C LEU A 207 -3.37 -11.28 6.26
N ILE A 208 -3.82 -10.87 5.07
CA ILE A 208 -5.24 -10.69 4.77
C ILE A 208 -6.01 -12.01 4.93
N LYS A 209 -5.45 -13.12 4.44
CA LYS A 209 -6.04 -14.46 4.62
C LYS A 209 -6.15 -14.84 6.09
N ARG A 210 -5.10 -14.56 6.88
CA ARG A 210 -5.07 -14.83 8.32
C ARG A 210 -6.14 -14.03 9.07
N MET A 211 -6.14 -12.70 8.92
CA MET A 211 -7.09 -11.81 9.59
C MET A 211 -8.54 -12.16 9.25
N ARG A 212 -8.81 -12.52 7.99
CA ARG A 212 -10.13 -12.99 7.56
C ARG A 212 -10.57 -14.26 8.30
N ASN A 213 -9.66 -15.18 8.60
CA ASN A 213 -10.01 -16.44 9.26
C ASN A 213 -10.19 -16.27 10.77
N GLU A 214 -9.56 -15.25 11.36
CA GLU A 214 -9.55 -14.98 12.81
C GLU A 214 -10.61 -13.95 13.23
N SER A 215 -11.39 -13.39 12.30
CA SER A 215 -12.31 -12.28 12.60
C SER A 215 -13.62 -12.35 11.84
N THR A 216 -14.67 -11.79 12.45
CA THR A 216 -16.03 -11.74 11.90
C THR A 216 -16.28 -10.53 11.01
N SER A 217 -15.42 -9.52 11.06
CA SER A 217 -15.31 -8.44 10.09
C SER A 217 -13.84 -8.04 9.91
N VAL A 218 -13.55 -7.41 8.78
CA VAL A 218 -12.28 -6.71 8.55
C VAL A 218 -12.55 -5.32 8.01
N THR A 219 -11.74 -4.37 8.41
CA THR A 219 -11.79 -3.00 7.95
C THR A 219 -10.58 -2.72 7.07
N LEU A 220 -10.81 -2.17 5.89
CA LEU A 220 -9.77 -1.76 4.96
C LEU A 220 -9.69 -0.24 4.95
N VAL A 221 -8.48 0.30 4.98
CA VAL A 221 -8.22 1.69 4.59
C VAL A 221 -7.67 1.67 3.18
N ILE A 222 -8.36 2.34 2.28
CA ILE A 222 -8.00 2.43 0.87
C ILE A 222 -7.81 3.88 0.47
N ALA A 223 -7.04 4.13 -0.58
CA ALA A 223 -6.97 5.42 -1.24
C ALA A 223 -7.54 5.27 -2.65
N HIS A 224 -8.60 6.03 -2.95
CA HIS A 224 -9.20 6.04 -4.27
C HIS A 224 -8.28 6.72 -5.27
N GLN A 225 -8.22 6.18 -6.48
CA GLN A 225 -7.61 6.86 -7.60
C GLN A 225 -8.65 7.75 -8.27
N THR A 226 -8.35 9.05 -8.37
CA THR A 226 -9.12 10.04 -9.12
C THR A 226 -8.91 9.82 -10.62
N GLN A 227 -10.00 9.86 -11.38
CA GLN A 227 -9.97 9.81 -12.83
C GLN A 227 -10.10 11.25 -13.34
N ASN A 228 -9.16 11.69 -14.17
CA ASN A 228 -9.32 12.87 -15.02
C ASN A 228 -9.81 12.44 -16.41
#